data_AF-A0A428QHQ0-F1
#
_entry.id   AF-A0A428QHQ0-F1
#
_cell.length_a   1.000
_cell.length_b   1.000
_cell.length_c   1.000
_cell.angle_alpha   90.00
_cell.angle_beta   90.00
_cell.angle_gamma   90.00
#
_symmetry.space_group_name_H-M   'P 1'
#
loop_
_entity.id
_entity.type
_entity.pdbx_description
1 polymer ?
#
loop_
_entity_poly.entity_id
_entity_poly.type
_entity_poly.pdbx_seq_one_letter_code
_entity_poly.pdbx_strand_id
1 'polypeptide(L)'
;MVNFEYPKEDIAQDSIRLLQIRKGCWAEDLSCSLVESLPDPEEGIPYKALSYTWGGVKHTAGGPEKLPRVWVNGHEFNKSQLTDNLFSALRHIRRVDQDVLLWADAICINQSNEVEKGHQVKQMGAIYAAAEEVKCLFGWVLAMTTPKLSCILSP
;
A
#
# COMPACT_ATOMS: atom_id res chain seq x y z
N MET A 1 -21.49 3.02 -9.46
CA MET A 1 -20.22 2.83 -8.73
C MET A 1 -19.15 2.65 -9.78
N VAL A 2 -18.21 3.59 -9.89
CA VAL A 2 -17.08 3.46 -10.81
C VAL A 2 -16.07 2.56 -10.13
N ASN A 3 -15.73 1.43 -10.75
CA ASN A 3 -14.68 0.57 -10.23
C ASN A 3 -13.35 1.30 -10.39
N PHE A 4 -12.48 1.18 -9.40
CA PHE A 4 -11.10 1.60 -9.53
C PHE A 4 -10.44 0.76 -10.65
N GLU A 5 -9.93 1.43 -11.68
CA GLU A 5 -9.17 0.80 -12.77
C GLU A 5 -7.72 1.27 -12.68
N TYR A 6 -6.79 0.33 -12.86
CA TYR A 6 -5.37 0.63 -12.85
C TYR A 6 -5.01 1.41 -14.13
N PRO A 7 -4.19 2.48 -14.04
CA PRO A 7 -3.91 3.36 -15.17
C PRO A 7 -3.18 2.67 -16.35
N LYS A 8 -2.54 1.52 -16.10
CA LYS A 8 -2.03 0.59 -17.11
C LYS A 8 -2.17 -0.85 -16.61
N GLU A 9 -2.65 -1.73 -17.48
CA GLU A 9 -2.79 -3.17 -17.22
C GLU A 9 -1.42 -3.86 -17.12
N ASP A 10 -0.42 -3.36 -17.85
CA ASP A 10 0.96 -3.86 -17.86
C ASP A 10 1.93 -2.71 -17.57
N ILE A 11 2.46 -2.67 -16.35
CA ILE A 11 3.70 -1.92 -16.07
C ILE A 11 4.89 -2.72 -16.62
N ALA A 12 6.01 -2.05 -16.91
CA ALA A 12 7.21 -2.74 -17.37
C ALA A 12 7.62 -3.83 -16.38
N GLN A 13 8.20 -4.92 -16.90
CA GLN A 13 8.45 -6.14 -16.12
C GLN A 13 9.29 -5.89 -14.85
N ASP A 14 10.17 -4.89 -14.88
CA ASP A 14 11.07 -4.54 -13.78
C ASP A 14 10.59 -3.34 -12.96
N SER A 15 9.39 -2.82 -13.26
CA SER A 15 8.80 -1.68 -12.57
C SER A 15 7.83 -2.12 -11.49
N ILE A 16 7.62 -1.23 -10.52
CA ILE A 16 6.68 -1.37 -9.41
C ILE A 16 5.77 -0.14 -9.36
N ARG A 17 4.60 -0.28 -8.73
CA ARG A 17 3.77 0.87 -8.37
C ARG A 17 4.02 1.25 -6.93
N LEU A 18 4.10 2.53 -6.65
CA LEU A 18 4.15 3.11 -5.32
C LEU A 18 2.85 3.87 -5.06
N LEU A 19 2.30 3.69 -3.87
CA LEU A 19 1.18 4.45 -3.37
C LEU A 19 1.69 5.75 -2.75
N GLN A 20 1.46 6.87 -3.43
CA GLN A 20 1.63 8.19 -2.85
C GLN A 20 0.42 8.53 -2.00
N ILE A 21 0.57 8.55 -0.69
CA ILE A 21 -0.45 9.02 0.26
C ILE A 21 -0.30 10.52 0.42
N ARG A 22 -1.36 11.28 0.08
CA ARG A 22 -1.36 12.73 0.19
C ARG A 22 -1.41 13.16 1.66
N LYS A 23 -0.69 14.23 1.99
CA LYS A 23 -0.74 14.85 3.31
C LYS A 23 -2.16 15.24 3.70
N GLY A 24 -2.40 15.34 5.00
CA GLY A 24 -3.63 15.89 5.55
C GLY A 24 -3.88 15.41 6.97
N CYS A 25 -4.93 15.94 7.58
CA CYS A 25 -5.22 15.66 8.97
C CYS A 25 -5.84 14.27 9.15
N TRP A 26 -5.87 13.81 10.40
CA TRP A 26 -6.45 12.52 10.74
C TRP A 26 -7.87 12.43 10.23
N ALA A 27 -8.76 13.37 10.55
CA ALA A 27 -10.19 13.29 10.24
C ALA A 27 -10.54 13.25 8.74
N GLU A 28 -9.65 13.67 7.85
CA GLU A 28 -9.90 13.70 6.40
C GLU A 28 -9.89 12.29 5.77
N ASP A 29 -10.56 12.18 4.63
CA ASP A 29 -10.45 11.03 3.73
C ASP A 29 -8.98 10.86 3.29
N LEU A 30 -8.60 9.61 3.01
CA LEU A 30 -7.29 9.31 2.44
C LEU A 30 -7.36 9.54 0.93
N SER A 31 -6.58 10.51 0.45
CA SER A 31 -6.35 10.71 -0.98
C SER A 31 -4.98 10.17 -1.32
N CYS A 32 -4.94 9.32 -2.35
CA CYS A 32 -3.75 8.63 -2.79
C CYS A 32 -3.62 8.66 -4.31
N SER A 33 -2.43 8.40 -4.81
CA SER A 33 -2.15 8.22 -6.23
C SER A 33 -1.16 7.09 -6.44
N LEU A 34 -1.22 6.40 -7.58
CA LEU A 34 -0.24 5.39 -7.96
C LEU A 34 0.82 6.00 -8.88
N VAL A 35 2.08 5.76 -8.55
CA VAL A 35 3.25 6.23 -9.31
C VAL A 35 4.11 5.04 -9.69
N GLU A 36 4.56 4.96 -10.94
CA GLU A 36 5.49 3.92 -11.40
C GLU A 36 6.93 4.25 -10.95
N SER A 37 7.69 3.25 -10.50
CA SER A 37 9.09 3.36 -10.07
C SER A 37 9.84 2.06 -10.35
N LEU A 38 11.16 2.08 -10.16
CA LEU A 38 11.99 0.87 -10.08
C LEU A 38 12.22 0.49 -8.61
N PRO A 39 12.32 -0.81 -8.27
CA PRO A 39 12.71 -1.29 -6.94
C PRO A 39 14.24 -1.22 -6.78
N ASP A 40 14.82 -0.05 -7.01
CA ASP A 40 16.26 0.20 -6.97
C ASP A 40 16.54 1.47 -6.14
N PRO A 41 17.47 1.44 -5.17
CA PRO A 41 17.79 2.62 -4.35
C PRO A 41 18.47 3.77 -5.10
N GLU A 42 19.15 3.50 -6.21
CA GLU A 42 19.92 4.48 -6.98
C GLU A 42 19.11 5.01 -8.17
N GLU A 43 18.38 4.13 -8.86
CA GLU A 43 17.61 4.46 -10.06
C GLU A 43 16.10 4.69 -9.79
N GLY A 44 15.60 4.23 -8.64
CA GLY A 44 14.20 4.32 -8.25
C GLY A 44 13.85 5.53 -7.39
N ILE A 45 12.55 5.75 -7.17
CA ILE A 45 12.05 6.75 -6.24
C ILE A 45 12.12 6.18 -4.82
N PRO A 46 12.72 6.87 -3.83
CA PRO A 46 12.76 6.39 -2.45
C PRO A 46 11.35 6.21 -1.85
N TYR A 47 11.16 5.09 -1.15
CA TYR A 47 9.85 4.68 -0.63
C TYR A 47 9.96 3.83 0.63
N LYS A 48 8.83 3.71 1.32
CA LYS A 48 8.65 2.80 2.44
C LYS A 48 7.92 1.55 1.98
N ALA A 49 8.18 0.39 2.58
CA ALA A 49 7.38 -0.82 2.33
C ALA A 49 6.47 -1.10 3.53
N LEU A 50 5.26 -1.61 3.28
CA LEU A 50 4.33 -2.03 4.32
C LEU A 50 4.25 -3.56 4.40
N SER A 51 4.64 -4.10 5.54
CA SER A 51 4.40 -5.47 5.95
C SER A 51 3.23 -5.52 6.93
N TYR A 52 2.20 -6.30 6.64
CA TYR A 52 1.01 -6.42 7.48
C TYR A 52 0.38 -7.79 7.28
N THR A 53 -0.41 -8.24 8.26
CA THR A 53 -1.16 -9.47 8.13
C THR A 53 -2.33 -9.27 7.16
N TRP A 54 -2.35 -10.08 6.10
CA TRP A 54 -3.49 -10.17 5.20
C TRP A 54 -4.69 -10.75 5.93
N GLY A 55 -5.86 -10.15 5.72
CA GLY A 55 -7.05 -10.50 6.47
C GLY A 55 -7.18 -9.73 7.79
N GLY A 56 -8.43 -9.62 8.22
CA GLY A 56 -8.91 -8.85 9.35
C GLY A 56 -10.44 -8.92 9.30
N VAL A 57 -11.12 -8.76 10.44
CA VAL A 57 -12.59 -8.72 10.46
C VAL A 57 -12.99 -7.57 9.57
N LYS A 58 -13.48 -7.82 8.35
CA LYS A 58 -14.13 -6.77 7.56
C LYS A 58 -15.29 -6.32 8.42
N HIS A 59 -15.30 -5.06 8.89
CA HIS A 59 -16.51 -4.54 9.51
C HIS A 59 -17.68 -4.79 8.55
N THR A 60 -18.52 -5.77 8.89
CA THR A 60 -19.82 -5.97 8.25
C THR A 60 -20.55 -4.65 8.40
N ALA A 61 -21.20 -4.22 7.31
CA ALA A 61 -21.83 -2.91 7.16
C ALA A 61 -22.95 -2.65 8.19
N GLY A 62 -22.60 -2.45 9.47
CA GLY A 62 -23.54 -2.31 10.58
C GLY A 62 -22.99 -1.62 11.84
N GLY A 63 -21.73 -1.19 11.86
CA GLY A 63 -21.21 -0.30 12.91
C GLY A 63 -21.40 1.18 12.54
N PRO A 64 -21.69 2.09 13.51
CA PRO A 64 -22.12 3.46 13.24
C PRO A 64 -21.01 4.41 12.76
N GLU A 65 -19.75 3.98 12.76
CA GLU A 65 -18.64 4.81 12.29
C GLU A 65 -18.36 4.50 10.82
N LYS A 66 -18.79 5.40 9.93
CA LYS A 66 -18.34 5.42 8.54
C LYS A 66 -16.81 5.56 8.56
N LEU A 67 -16.09 4.46 8.34
CA LEU A 67 -14.66 4.55 8.04
C LEU A 67 -14.46 5.54 6.88
N PRO A 68 -13.53 6.51 7.02
CA PRO A 68 -13.18 7.47 5.99
C PRO A 68 -12.84 6.78 4.67
N ARG A 69 -13.15 7.43 3.55
CA ARG A 69 -12.97 6.83 2.23
C ARG A 69 -11.50 6.87 1.83
N VAL A 70 -11.10 5.91 1.02
CA VAL A 70 -9.81 5.91 0.34
C VAL A 70 -10.06 6.21 -1.13
N TRP A 71 -9.40 7.24 -1.63
CA TRP A 71 -9.44 7.66 -3.02
C TRP A 71 -8.09 7.37 -3.64
N VAL A 72 -8.04 6.61 -4.74
CA VAL A 72 -6.81 6.36 -5.49
C VAL A 72 -7.00 6.88 -6.90
N ASN A 73 -6.11 7.77 -7.34
CA ASN A 73 -6.19 8.45 -8.65
C ASN A 73 -7.56 9.13 -8.89
N GLY A 74 -8.21 9.64 -7.84
CA GLY A 74 -9.51 10.30 -7.93
C GLY A 74 -10.74 9.38 -7.91
N HIS A 75 -10.54 8.06 -7.81
CA HIS A 75 -11.62 7.07 -7.73
C HIS A 75 -11.70 6.46 -6.32
N GLU A 76 -12.92 6.19 -5.84
CA GLU A 76 -13.11 5.50 -4.54
C GLU A 76 -12.58 4.07 -4.65
N PHE A 77 -11.60 3.73 -3.82
CA PHE A 77 -10.99 2.40 -3.80
C PHE A 77 -11.93 1.41 -3.12
N ASN A 78 -12.11 0.24 -3.73
CA ASN A 78 -13.13 -0.71 -3.32
C ASN A 78 -12.86 -1.26 -1.91
N LYS A 79 -13.80 -1.01 -0.98
CA LYS A 79 -13.73 -1.50 0.41
C LYS A 79 -13.60 -3.02 0.52
N SER A 80 -14.01 -3.79 -0.49
CA SER A 80 -13.86 -5.25 -0.46
C SER A 80 -12.40 -5.72 -0.56
N GLN A 81 -11.53 -4.89 -1.16
CA GLN A 81 -10.09 -5.13 -1.35
C GLN A 81 -9.23 -4.50 -0.25
N LEU A 82 -9.77 -3.51 0.47
CA LEU A 82 -9.09 -2.84 1.58
C LEU A 82 -9.47 -3.50 2.91
N THR A 83 -8.52 -4.13 3.59
CA THR A 83 -8.74 -4.63 4.96
C THR A 83 -8.63 -3.49 5.98
N ASP A 84 -9.27 -3.64 7.14
CA ASP A 84 -9.20 -2.63 8.22
C ASP A 84 -7.76 -2.43 8.72
N ASN A 85 -6.96 -3.50 8.72
CA ASN A 85 -5.53 -3.45 9.02
C ASN A 85 -4.79 -2.53 8.03
N LEU A 86 -5.01 -2.71 6.73
CA LEU A 86 -4.38 -1.87 5.72
C LEU A 86 -4.84 -0.42 5.81
N PHE A 87 -6.14 -0.18 5.98
CA PHE A 87 -6.66 1.18 6.18
C PHE A 87 -6.02 1.86 7.40
N SER A 88 -5.98 1.16 8.53
CA SER A 88 -5.35 1.65 9.75
C SER A 88 -3.87 1.97 9.53
N ALA A 89 -3.11 1.07 8.89
CA ALA A 89 -1.71 1.31 8.55
C ALA A 89 -1.53 2.58 7.71
N LEU A 90 -2.28 2.71 6.61
CA LEU A 90 -2.19 3.87 5.71
C LEU A 90 -2.46 5.18 6.46
N ARG A 91 -3.44 5.17 7.37
CA ARG A 91 -3.81 6.35 8.15
C ARG A 91 -2.77 6.73 9.19
N HIS A 92 -2.12 5.75 9.84
CA HIS A 92 -1.01 6.01 10.76
C HIS A 92 0.28 6.43 10.03
N ILE A 93 0.48 5.97 8.80
CA ILE A 93 1.63 6.34 7.97
C ILE A 93 1.45 7.73 7.36
N ARG A 94 0.21 8.16 7.08
CA ARG A 94 -0.12 9.50 6.58
C ARG A 94 0.47 10.55 7.50
N ARG A 95 1.10 11.56 6.90
CA ARG A 95 1.58 12.73 7.62
C ARG A 95 0.73 13.95 7.33
N VAL A 96 0.76 14.91 8.26
CA VAL A 96 0.04 16.18 8.14
C VAL A 96 0.76 17.19 7.25
N ASP A 97 2.08 17.09 7.16
CA ASP A 97 2.97 18.09 6.58
C ASP A 97 3.48 17.73 5.17
N GLN A 98 3.61 16.44 4.86
CA GLN A 98 4.19 15.95 3.61
C GLN A 98 3.52 14.67 3.09
N ASP A 99 3.61 14.47 1.78
CA ASP A 99 3.15 13.25 1.14
C ASP A 99 4.12 12.09 1.47
N VAL A 100 3.62 10.86 1.46
CA VAL A 100 4.42 9.67 1.77
C VAL A 100 4.31 8.68 0.62
N LEU A 101 5.44 8.19 0.14
CA LEU A 101 5.51 7.09 -0.82
C LEU A 101 5.62 5.75 -0.07
N LEU A 102 4.69 4.86 -0.36
CA LEU A 102 4.56 3.57 0.29
C LEU A 102 4.31 2.48 -0.75
N TRP A 103 4.98 1.35 -0.62
CA TRP A 103 4.61 0.13 -1.31
C TRP A 103 3.76 -0.74 -0.38
N ALA A 104 2.56 -1.08 -0.84
CA ALA A 104 1.64 -2.00 -0.17
C ALA A 104 1.02 -2.93 -1.22
N ASP A 105 1.35 -4.21 -1.14
CA ASP A 105 0.98 -5.26 -2.10
C ASP A 105 -0.50 -5.22 -2.55
N ALA A 106 -1.46 -5.09 -1.65
CA ALA A 106 -2.89 -5.12 -1.98
C ALA A 106 -3.37 -3.94 -2.86
N ILE A 107 -2.63 -2.82 -2.89
CA ILE A 107 -2.97 -1.62 -3.67
C ILE A 107 -1.99 -1.40 -4.84
N CYS A 108 -0.72 -1.74 -4.65
CA CYS A 108 0.31 -1.51 -5.65
C CYS A 108 0.30 -2.59 -6.76
N ILE A 109 -0.11 -3.81 -6.40
CA ILE A 109 -0.24 -4.94 -7.33
C ILE A 109 -1.69 -5.04 -7.77
N ASN A 110 -1.90 -5.17 -9.08
CA ASN A 110 -3.22 -5.48 -9.63
C ASN A 110 -3.58 -6.93 -9.28
N GLN A 111 -4.34 -7.09 -8.19
CA GLN A 111 -4.76 -8.39 -7.67
C GLN A 111 -5.63 -9.20 -8.63
N SER A 112 -6.22 -8.57 -9.65
CA SER A 112 -7.05 -9.23 -10.66
C SER A 112 -6.26 -9.73 -11.88
N ASN A 113 -5.00 -9.31 -12.04
CA ASN A 113 -4.12 -9.78 -13.12
C ASN A 113 -3.10 -10.78 -12.54
N GLU A 114 -3.37 -12.08 -12.69
CA GLU A 114 -2.50 -13.14 -12.16
C GLU A 114 -1.09 -13.13 -12.79
N VAL A 115 -0.94 -12.65 -14.02
CA VAL A 115 0.38 -12.53 -14.68
C VAL A 115 1.20 -11.42 -14.02
N GLU A 116 0.61 -10.22 -13.88
CA GLU A 116 1.26 -9.09 -13.18
C GLU A 116 1.59 -9.47 -11.73
N LYS A 117 0.62 -10.03 -11.01
CA LYS A 117 0.78 -10.48 -9.63
C LYS A 117 1.91 -11.49 -9.51
N GLY A 118 2.00 -12.46 -10.41
CA GLY A 118 3.10 -13.42 -10.45
C GLY A 118 4.48 -12.75 -10.63
N HIS A 119 4.58 -11.71 -11.45
CA HIS A 119 5.80 -10.93 -11.63
C HIS A 119 6.15 -10.09 -10.40
N GLN A 120 5.18 -9.38 -9.83
CA GLN A 120 5.38 -8.52 -8.66
C GLN A 120 5.74 -9.33 -7.41
N VAL A 121 5.12 -10.50 -7.21
CA VAL A 121 5.46 -11.40 -6.09
C VAL A 121 6.90 -11.87 -6.18
N LYS A 122 7.40 -12.18 -7.40
CA LYS A 122 8.81 -12.53 -7.61
C LYS A 122 9.76 -11.38 -7.28
N GLN A 123 9.32 -10.14 -7.41
CA GLN A 123 10.09 -8.94 -7.11
C GLN A 123 10.07 -8.54 -5.63
N MET A 124 9.22 -9.14 -4.78
CA MET A 124 9.08 -8.75 -3.38
C MET A 124 10.42 -8.65 -2.63
N GLY A 125 11.34 -9.60 -2.85
CA GLY A 125 12.66 -9.56 -2.24
C GLY A 125 13.43 -8.28 -2.56
N ALA A 126 13.45 -7.88 -3.83
CA ALA A 126 14.12 -6.64 -4.27
C ALA A 126 13.39 -5.40 -3.73
N ILE A 127 12.04 -5.42 -3.76
CA ILE A 127 11.21 -4.31 -3.27
C ILE A 127 11.51 -4.02 -1.79
N TYR A 128 11.42 -5.02 -0.93
CA TYR A 128 11.67 -4.84 0.50
C TYR A 128 13.13 -4.48 0.79
N ALA A 129 14.08 -4.98 -0.01
CA ALA A 129 15.50 -4.64 0.13
C ALA A 129 15.81 -3.20 -0.28
N ALA A 130 15.09 -2.67 -1.29
CA ALA A 130 15.28 -1.33 -1.82
C ALA A 130 14.52 -0.23 -1.05
N ALA A 131 13.54 -0.60 -0.23
CA ALA A 131 12.80 0.36 0.59
C ALA A 131 13.72 1.03 1.63
N GLU A 132 13.52 2.32 1.90
CA GLU A 132 14.26 3.04 2.96
C GLU A 132 13.93 2.49 4.35
N GLU A 133 12.68 2.09 4.52
CA GLU A 133 12.11 1.65 5.77
C GLU A 133 10.98 0.66 5.52
N VAL A 134 10.89 -0.37 6.35
CA VAL A 134 9.76 -1.29 6.37
C VAL A 134 8.89 -0.99 7.59
N LYS A 135 7.63 -0.67 7.33
CA LYS A 135 6.58 -0.50 8.33
C LYS A 135 5.93 -1.85 8.56
N CYS A 136 5.97 -2.36 9.78
CA CYS A 136 5.33 -3.62 10.14
C CYS A 136 4.10 -3.34 11.00
N LEU A 137 2.90 -3.70 10.52
CA LEU A 137 1.68 -3.63 11.31
C LEU A 137 1.35 -4.99 11.93
N PHE A 138 1.38 -5.06 13.26
CA PHE A 138 0.95 -6.22 14.05
C PHE A 138 -0.29 -5.86 14.85
N GLY A 139 -1.48 -6.21 14.35
CA GLY A 139 -2.74 -5.79 14.95
C GLY A 139 -2.86 -4.26 15.01
N TRP A 140 -2.79 -3.68 16.20
CA TRP A 140 -2.89 -2.22 16.42
C TRP A 140 -1.53 -1.51 16.53
N VAL A 141 -0.41 -2.24 16.46
CA VAL A 141 0.92 -1.67 16.67
C VAL A 141 1.66 -1.52 15.35
N LEU A 142 2.10 -0.30 15.06
CA LEU A 142 3.00 0.00 13.95
C LEU A 142 4.45 -0.01 14.44
N ALA A 143 5.22 -0.99 14.01
CA ALA A 143 6.67 -1.09 14.22
C ALA A 143 7.42 -0.62 12.97
N MET A 144 8.67 -0.20 13.16
CA MET A 144 9.56 0.28 12.11
C MET A 144 10.81 -0.59 12.10
N THR A 145 11.16 -1.15 10.95
CA THR A 145 12.40 -1.91 10.79
C THR A 145 13.20 -1.38 9.61
N THR A 146 14.53 -1.39 9.75
CA THR A 146 15.42 -1.18 8.61
C THR A 146 15.46 -2.45 7.77
N PRO A 147 15.67 -2.38 6.44
CA PRO A 147 15.71 -3.54 5.55
C PRO A 147 16.69 -4.64 5.97
N LYS A 148 17.72 -4.30 6.77
CA LYS A 148 18.71 -5.25 7.31
C LYS A 148 18.18 -6.20 8.41
N LEU A 149 16.93 -6.04 8.87
CA LEU A 149 16.29 -6.94 9.82
C LEU A 149 15.15 -7.68 9.12
N SER A 150 15.39 -8.96 8.82
CA SER A 150 14.48 -9.86 8.13
C SER A 150 13.20 -10.12 8.91
N CYS A 151 12.15 -9.34 8.66
CA CYS A 151 10.77 -9.76 8.88
C CYS A 151 10.18 -10.18 7.53
N ILE A 152 10.72 -11.28 6.99
CA ILE A 152 10.24 -11.90 5.76
C ILE A 152 9.12 -12.87 6.12
N LEU A 153 7.90 -12.47 5.74
CA LEU A 153 6.72 -13.30 5.45
C LEU A 153 6.08 -14.02 6.65
N SER A 154 4.81 -13.68 6.92
CA SER A 154 3.90 -14.64 7.55
C SER A 154 3.60 -15.77 6.55
N PRO A 155 3.52 -17.04 7.01
CA PRO A 155 3.31 -18.22 6.17
C PRO A 155 1.94 -18.26 5.50
#